data_AF-A0A956W352-F1
#
_entry.id   AF-A0A956W352-F1
#
_cell.length_a   1.000
_cell.length_b   1.000
_cell.length_c   1.000
_cell.angle_alpha   90.00
_cell.angle_beta   90.00
_cell.angle_gamma   90.00
#
_symmetry.space_group_name_H-M   'P 1'
#
loop_
_entity.id
_entity.type
_entity.pdbx_description
1 polymer ?
#
loop_
_entity_poly.entity_id
_entity_poly.type
_entity_poly.pdbx_seq_one_letter_code
_entity_poly.pdbx_strand_id
1 'polypeptide(L)'
;VLRPMNCPHHIMIFKSELHSYRELPIRIAEMGDMHRFEKSGQLTGMSRVRIMTLNDAHIFCANVEQVEQEIEAVLRMMEHAYSTLGLRDYSYQLSRWDPDDREKYVDNPEMWEVGEALLRR
;
A
#
# COMPACT_ATOMS: atom_id res chain seq x y z
N VAL A 1 10.21 17.88 -8.29
CA VAL A 1 9.49 17.84 -6.98
C VAL A 1 10.02 16.65 -6.20
N LEU A 2 10.20 16.75 -4.88
CA LEU A 2 10.59 15.60 -4.07
C LEU A 2 9.41 14.62 -3.98
N ARG A 3 9.67 13.32 -4.13
CA ARG A 3 8.59 12.32 -4.17
C ARG A 3 7.95 12.16 -2.79
N PRO A 4 6.62 12.30 -2.66
CA PRO A 4 5.91 12.04 -1.39
C PRO A 4 5.53 10.56 -1.19
N MET A 5 5.71 9.74 -2.23
CA MET A 5 5.41 8.31 -2.30
C MET A 5 6.19 7.67 -3.46
N ASN A 6 6.45 6.36 -3.41
CA ASN A 6 7.18 5.64 -4.45
C ASN A 6 6.28 5.09 -5.56
N CYS A 7 4.96 5.00 -5.33
CA CYS A 7 3.97 4.39 -6.23
C CYS A 7 4.13 4.80 -7.71
N PRO A 8 4.22 6.10 -8.05
CA PRO A 8 4.35 6.52 -9.45
C PRO A 8 5.64 5.99 -10.11
N HIS A 9 6.73 5.85 -9.36
CA HIS A 9 7.99 5.32 -9.88
C HIS A 9 7.89 3.82 -10.12
N HIS A 10 7.26 3.08 -9.21
CA HIS A 10 7.04 1.63 -9.38
C HIS A 10 6.11 1.35 -10.57
N ILE A 11 5.10 2.19 -10.79
CA ILE A 11 4.25 2.11 -11.99
C ILE A 11 5.08 2.33 -13.27
N MET A 12 6.03 3.28 -13.26
CA MET A 12 6.91 3.49 -14.41
C MET A 12 7.88 2.33 -14.65
N ILE A 13 8.39 1.70 -13.57
CA ILE A 13 9.21 0.48 -13.67
C ILE A 13 8.37 -0.65 -14.27
N PHE A 14 7.17 -0.90 -13.76
CA PHE A 14 6.26 -1.89 -14.33
C PHE A 14 5.98 -1.58 -15.82
N LYS A 15 5.74 -0.31 -16.17
CA LYS A 15 5.47 0.10 -17.55
C LYS A 15 6.70 0.03 -18.48
N SER A 16 7.92 -0.13 -17.96
CA SER A 16 9.14 -0.10 -18.78
C SER A 16 9.27 -1.28 -19.74
N GLU A 17 8.56 -2.38 -19.46
CA GLU A 17 8.56 -3.60 -20.27
C GLU A 17 7.12 -4.12 -20.49
N LEU A 18 6.94 -4.98 -21.49
CA LEU A 18 5.67 -5.66 -21.74
C LEU A 18 5.59 -6.91 -20.85
N HIS A 19 4.53 -7.02 -20.06
CA HIS A 19 4.30 -8.15 -19.16
C HIS A 19 3.18 -9.06 -19.67
N SER A 20 3.43 -10.36 -19.68
CA SER A 20 2.44 -11.41 -19.88
C SER A 20 1.64 -11.64 -18.61
N TYR A 21 0.37 -12.05 -18.75
CA TYR A 21 -0.44 -12.49 -17.61
C TYR A 21 0.20 -13.66 -16.84
N ARG A 22 1.08 -14.43 -17.48
CA ARG A 22 1.80 -15.57 -16.86
C ARG A 22 2.89 -15.13 -15.89
N GLU A 23 3.36 -13.89 -16.00
CA GLU A 23 4.40 -13.33 -15.14
C GLU A 23 3.80 -12.70 -13.88
N LEU A 24 2.48 -12.44 -13.88
CA LEU A 24 1.77 -11.89 -12.74
C LEU A 24 1.48 -12.98 -11.70
N PRO A 25 1.63 -12.69 -10.40
CA PRO A 25 1.85 -11.36 -9.82
C PRO A 25 3.32 -10.89 -9.81
N ILE A 26 3.55 -9.64 -10.22
CA ILE A 26 4.86 -8.98 -10.20
C ILE A 26 4.97 -8.13 -8.93
N ARG A 27 6.08 -8.28 -8.19
CA ARG A 27 6.33 -7.59 -6.91
C ARG A 27 7.55 -6.69 -7.04
N ILE A 28 7.36 -5.38 -6.92
CA ILE A 28 8.44 -4.37 -6.96
C ILE A 28 8.60 -3.81 -5.55
N ALA A 29 9.78 -4.03 -4.94
CA ALA A 29 10.09 -3.55 -3.59
C ALA A 29 11.29 -2.59 -3.61
N GLU A 30 11.24 -1.55 -2.78
CA GLU A 30 12.26 -0.52 -2.64
C GLU A 30 12.35 -0.08 -1.17
N MET A 31 13.58 0.06 -0.65
CA MET A 31 13.83 0.90 0.53
C MET A 31 13.87 2.36 0.06
N GLY A 32 12.70 2.95 -0.14
CA GLY A 32 12.55 4.20 -0.88
C GLY A 32 12.45 5.43 0.02
N ASP A 33 13.35 6.40 -0.20
CA ASP A 33 13.30 7.71 0.44
C ASP A 33 12.15 8.56 -0.08
N MET A 34 11.30 9.06 0.82
CA MET A 34 10.19 9.95 0.49
C MET A 34 10.12 11.16 1.41
N HIS A 35 9.47 12.22 0.90
CA HIS A 35 9.43 13.53 1.53
C HIS A 35 8.00 14.04 1.64
N ARG A 36 7.53 14.31 2.86
CA ARG A 36 6.20 14.86 3.13
C ARG A 36 6.31 16.20 3.84
N PHE A 37 5.63 17.22 3.31
CA PHE A 37 5.63 18.56 3.90
C PHE A 37 4.63 18.65 5.07
N GLU A 38 4.93 17.92 6.14
CA GLU A 38 4.14 17.91 7.37
C GLU A 38 4.21 19.28 8.07
N LYS A 39 3.10 19.67 8.73
CA LYS A 39 3.01 20.93 9.49
C LYS A 39 4.06 20.92 10.60
N SER A 40 4.70 22.07 10.84
CA SER A 40 5.79 22.17 11.83
C SER A 40 5.37 21.69 13.22
N GLY A 41 4.14 22.00 13.65
CA GLY A 41 3.61 21.57 14.95
C GLY A 41 3.23 20.08 15.04
N GLN A 42 3.31 19.31 13.95
CA GLN A 42 3.03 17.86 13.94
C GLN A 42 4.29 17.01 14.03
N LEU A 43 5.48 17.61 13.92
CA LEU A 43 6.73 16.87 13.94
C LEU A 43 7.03 16.40 15.36
N THR A 44 7.38 15.12 15.51
CA THR A 44 7.69 14.53 16.82
C THR A 44 8.73 13.42 16.68
N GLY A 45 9.92 13.65 17.27
CA GLY A 45 11.01 12.68 17.33
C GLY A 45 11.26 11.95 16.01
N MET A 46 11.27 10.61 16.06
CA MET A 46 11.33 9.73 14.89
C MET A 46 9.96 9.20 14.46
N SER A 47 8.88 9.46 15.20
CA SER A 47 7.55 8.93 14.90
C SER A 47 6.81 9.72 13.81
N ARG A 48 7.09 11.03 13.68
CA ARG A 48 6.54 11.87 12.60
C ARG A 48 7.57 12.85 12.09
N VAL A 49 8.07 12.59 10.88
CA VAL A 49 9.19 13.28 10.24
C VAL A 49 8.83 13.74 8.82
N ARG A 50 9.62 14.65 8.26
CA ARG A 50 9.45 15.12 6.87
C ARG A 50 10.15 14.25 5.84
N ILE A 51 11.16 13.48 6.27
CA ILE A 51 11.98 12.62 5.40
C ILE A 51 12.00 11.25 6.05
N MET A 52 11.63 10.22 5.29
CA MET A 52 11.60 8.84 5.77
C MET A 52 11.97 7.89 4.64
N THR A 53 12.65 6.82 4.98
CA THR A 53 12.86 5.67 4.09
C THR A 53 11.82 4.62 4.45
N LEU A 54 10.91 4.32 3.53
CA LEU A 54 9.92 3.26 3.74
C LEU A 54 10.40 1.98 3.10
N ASN A 55 10.24 0.88 3.81
CA ASN A 55 10.23 -0.44 3.21
C ASN A 55 8.92 -0.58 2.41
N ASP A 56 8.96 -0.16 1.15
CA ASP A 56 7.79 0.03 0.30
C ASP A 56 7.76 -1.05 -0.79
N ALA A 57 6.57 -1.55 -1.10
CA ALA A 57 6.39 -2.57 -2.12
C ALA A 57 5.07 -2.37 -2.86
N HIS A 58 5.08 -2.63 -4.15
CA HIS A 58 3.92 -2.55 -5.03
C HIS A 58 3.78 -3.87 -5.78
N ILE A 59 2.60 -4.49 -5.63
CA ILE A 59 2.29 -5.78 -6.21
C ILE A 59 1.27 -5.58 -7.32
N PHE A 60 1.60 -6.01 -8.52
CA PHE A 60 0.76 -5.94 -9.70
C PHE A 60 0.18 -7.33 -9.95
N CYS A 61 -1.14 -7.44 -9.90
CA CYS A 61 -1.90 -8.68 -10.08
C CYS A 61 -2.72 -8.61 -11.37
N ALA A 62 -2.98 -9.78 -11.97
CA ALA A 62 -3.80 -9.89 -13.18
C ALA A 62 -5.30 -9.86 -12.88
N ASN A 63 -5.70 -10.35 -11.70
CA ASN A 63 -7.09 -10.58 -11.33
C ASN A 63 -7.28 -10.49 -9.81
N VAL A 64 -8.55 -10.46 -9.38
CA VAL A 64 -8.96 -10.31 -7.98
C VAL A 64 -8.50 -11.49 -7.10
N GLU A 65 -8.51 -12.71 -7.63
CA GLU A 65 -8.07 -13.91 -6.90
C GLU A 65 -6.60 -13.82 -6.50
N GLN A 66 -5.74 -13.35 -7.42
CA GLN A 66 -4.34 -13.08 -7.10
C GLN A 66 -4.21 -11.98 -6.05
N VAL A 67 -5.05 -10.94 -6.08
CA VAL A 67 -5.01 -9.88 -5.07
C VAL A 67 -5.36 -10.45 -3.68
N GLU A 68 -6.37 -11.30 -3.57
CA GLU A 68 -6.75 -11.98 -2.32
C GLU A 68 -5.57 -12.78 -1.74
N GLN A 69 -4.95 -13.62 -2.58
CA GLN A 69 -3.80 -14.45 -2.21
C GLN A 69 -2.59 -13.61 -1.76
N GLU A 70 -2.29 -12.53 -2.47
CA GLU A 70 -1.17 -11.65 -2.13
C GLU A 70 -1.40 -10.87 -0.83
N ILE A 71 -2.64 -10.43 -0.57
CA ILE A 71 -2.99 -9.77 0.70
C ILE A 71 -2.79 -10.74 1.86
N GLU A 72 -3.29 -11.99 1.74
CA GLU A 72 -3.09 -13.01 2.78
C GLU A 72 -1.59 -13.28 3.01
N ALA A 73 -0.80 -13.41 1.95
CA ALA A 73 0.63 -13.61 2.03
C ALA A 73 1.35 -12.43 2.72
N VAL A 74 0.97 -11.19 2.41
CA VAL A 74 1.53 -9.99 3.05
C VAL A 74 1.16 -9.93 4.53
N LEU A 75 -0.08 -10.24 4.91
CA LEU A 75 -0.49 -10.27 6.31
C LEU A 75 0.29 -11.34 7.09
N ARG A 76 0.43 -12.55 6.55
CA ARG A 76 1.24 -13.61 7.15
C ARG A 76 2.71 -13.19 7.30
N MET A 77 3.27 -12.48 6.31
CA MET A 77 4.62 -11.93 6.38
C MET A 77 4.75 -10.88 7.49
N MET A 78 3.76 -9.98 7.64
CA MET A 78 3.73 -8.99 8.71
C MET A 78 3.65 -9.64 10.09
N GLU A 79 2.79 -10.64 10.27
CA GLU A 79 2.67 -11.40 11.53
C GLU A 79 3.98 -12.13 11.88
N HIS A 80 4.64 -12.71 10.89
CA HIS A 80 5.94 -13.35 11.09
C HIS A 80 7.00 -12.33 11.55
N ALA A 81 7.05 -11.15 10.91
CA ALA A 81 7.96 -10.08 11.29
C ALA A 81 7.66 -9.57 12.72
N TYR A 82 6.39 -9.35 13.05
CA TYR A 82 5.97 -8.89 14.38
C TYR A 82 6.30 -9.92 15.46
N SER A 83 6.02 -11.20 15.21
CA SER A 83 6.39 -12.29 16.12
C SER A 83 7.90 -12.36 16.34
N THR A 84 8.70 -12.14 15.29
CA THR A 84 10.17 -12.15 15.38
C THR A 84 10.68 -10.96 16.21
N LEU A 85 10.03 -9.80 16.11
CA LEU A 85 10.34 -8.61 16.89
C LEU A 85 9.73 -8.64 18.31
N GLY A 86 8.92 -9.65 18.64
CA GLY A 86 8.25 -9.76 19.94
C GLY A 86 7.06 -8.82 20.12
N LEU A 87 6.51 -8.25 19.06
CA LEU A 87 5.34 -7.38 19.09
C LEU A 87 4.07 -8.23 19.23
N ARG A 88 3.32 -8.01 20.31
CA ARG A 88 2.11 -8.80 20.64
C ARG A 88 0.84 -7.97 20.77
N ASP A 89 0.97 -6.65 20.92
CA ASP A 89 -0.14 -5.74 21.13
C ASP A 89 -0.37 -4.89 19.88
N TYR A 90 -1.20 -5.41 18.98
CA TYR A 90 -1.60 -4.72 17.75
C TYR A 90 -3.01 -5.17 17.33
N SER A 91 -3.67 -4.33 16.54
CA SER A 91 -4.99 -4.60 15.98
C SER A 91 -5.04 -4.26 14.50
N TYR A 92 -5.84 -4.98 13.74
CA TYR A 92 -6.13 -4.65 12.35
C TYR A 92 -7.32 -3.70 12.24
N GLN A 93 -7.25 -2.75 11.30
CA GLN A 93 -8.34 -1.84 10.98
C GLN A 93 -8.52 -1.76 9.47
N LEU A 94 -9.76 -1.93 9.00
CA LEU A 94 -10.14 -1.72 7.60
C LEU A 94 -10.62 -0.28 7.39
N SER A 95 -9.92 0.47 6.56
CA SER A 95 -10.32 1.82 6.13
C SER A 95 -11.30 1.75 4.96
N ARG A 96 -12.37 2.56 4.99
CA ARG A 96 -13.45 2.60 3.99
C ARG A 96 -13.58 3.98 3.37
N TRP A 97 -14.22 4.03 2.20
CA TRP A 97 -14.57 5.29 1.56
C TRP A 97 -15.82 5.92 2.19
N ASP A 98 -16.04 7.20 1.90
CA ASP A 98 -17.27 7.91 2.26
C ASP A 98 -18.10 8.13 0.98
N PRO A 99 -19.27 7.48 0.84
CA PRO A 99 -20.13 7.60 -0.35
C PRO A 99 -20.65 9.03 -0.60
N ASP A 100 -20.70 9.86 0.45
CA ASP A 100 -21.26 11.21 0.38
C ASP A 100 -20.19 12.27 0.00
N ASP A 101 -18.88 11.92 0.08
CA ASP A 101 -17.75 12.82 -0.22
C ASP A 101 -17.15 12.54 -1.61
N ARG A 102 -17.82 13.02 -2.66
CA ARG A 102 -17.39 12.84 -4.06
C ARG A 102 -16.21 13.72 -4.49
N GLU A 103 -15.81 14.69 -3.67
CA GLU A 103 -14.64 15.53 -3.96
C GLU A 103 -13.35 14.82 -3.55
N LYS A 104 -13.37 14.15 -2.40
CA LYS A 104 -12.22 13.43 -1.87
C LYS A 104 -12.01 12.06 -2.51
N TYR A 105 -13.09 11.33 -2.77
CA TYR A 105 -13.03 9.97 -3.31
C TYR A 105 -13.33 9.96 -4.82
N VAL A 106 -12.70 9.03 -5.54
CA VAL A 106 -13.03 8.79 -6.94
C VAL A 106 -14.48 8.32 -7.03
N ASP A 107 -15.30 8.98 -7.85
CA ASP A 107 -16.71 8.64 -8.08
C ASP A 107 -16.82 7.35 -8.92
N ASN A 108 -16.53 6.22 -8.28
CA ASN A 108 -16.68 4.88 -8.82
C ASN A 108 -17.14 3.91 -7.72
N PRO A 109 -18.44 3.91 -7.39
CA PRO A 109 -18.99 3.08 -6.30
C PRO A 109 -18.74 1.58 -6.49
N GLU A 110 -18.78 1.10 -7.74
CA GLU A 110 -18.56 -0.33 -8.07
C GLU A 110 -17.13 -0.77 -7.70
N MET A 111 -16.12 0.05 -8.03
CA MET A 111 -14.73 -0.21 -7.62
C MET A 111 -14.59 -0.32 -6.10
N TRP A 112 -15.23 0.60 -5.37
CA TRP A 112 -15.18 0.60 -3.91
C TRP A 112 -15.87 -0.62 -3.29
N GLU A 113 -17.03 -1.01 -3.82
CA GLU A 113 -17.75 -2.20 -3.36
C GLU A 113 -16.93 -3.48 -3.55
N VAL A 114 -16.32 -3.64 -4.74
CA VAL A 114 -15.43 -4.78 -5.03
C VAL A 114 -14.22 -4.78 -4.09
N GLY A 115 -13.57 -3.63 -3.91
CA GLY A 115 -12.40 -3.49 -3.05
C GLY A 115 -12.70 -3.78 -1.57
N GLU A 116 -13.81 -3.24 -1.05
CA GLU A 116 -14.24 -3.53 0.33
C GLU A 116 -14.65 -4.98 0.53
N ALA A 117 -15.36 -5.58 -0.42
CA ALA A 117 -15.77 -6.98 -0.33
C ALA A 117 -14.55 -7.91 -0.33
N LEU A 118 -13.53 -7.59 -1.13
CA LEU A 118 -12.26 -8.32 -1.17
C LEU A 118 -11.52 -8.24 0.16
N LEU A 119 -11.39 -7.04 0.74
CA LEU A 119 -10.63 -6.81 1.98
C LEU A 119 -11.28 -7.35 3.25
N ARG A 120 -12.54 -7.83 3.18
CA ARG A 120 -13.28 -8.40 4.32
C ARG A 120 -13.18 -9.92 4.42
N ARG A 121 -12.72 -10.58 3.36
CA ARG A 121 -12.52 -12.02 3.33
C ARG A 121 -11.22 -12.37 4.05
#